data_AF-A0A3D0DH91-F1
#
_entry.id   AF-A0A3D0DH91-F1
#
_cell.length_a   1.000
_cell.length_b   1.000
_cell.length_c   1.000
_cell.angle_alpha   90.00
_cell.angle_beta   90.00
_cell.angle_gamma   90.00
#
_symmetry.space_group_name_H-M   'P 1'
#
loop_
_entity.id
_entity.type
_entity.pdbx_description
1 polymer ?
#
loop_
_entity_poly.entity_id
_entity_poly.type
_entity_poly.pdbx_seq_one_letter_code
_entity_poly.pdbx_strand_id
1 'polypeptide(L)'
;YQGDNVDPIADIYFFDIGGIILFSFDNVNRFFSEKVVLADWSLMPSLRLRDKTLQNNGQNFSFKWKLPFSEKLSLFHYYGLQGLTGASYKFNGDRAVSLGLGARSRANEIVDENTRRQTVDLVWNCGLFYDRDNSLLCSLLLSGQHDKAVIFNIYPGLARLWRFSPGLWLVMNNNGKVMLGAITTWTPGLVFK
;
A
#
# COMPACT_ATOMS: atom_id res chain seq x y z
N TYR A 1 25.17 19.47 -10.52
CA TYR A 1 24.04 19.74 -11.42
C TYR A 1 23.28 20.95 -10.92
N GLN A 2 23.12 21.97 -11.78
CA GLN A 2 22.20 23.10 -11.61
C GLN A 2 21.18 22.99 -12.73
N GLY A 3 19.93 22.73 -12.38
CA GLY A 3 18.79 22.66 -13.28
C GLY A 3 17.52 22.68 -12.45
N ASP A 4 16.54 23.46 -12.89
CA ASP A 4 15.35 23.73 -12.10
C ASP A 4 14.51 22.45 -11.95
N ASN A 5 14.11 22.16 -10.72
CA ASN A 5 13.07 21.17 -10.51
C ASN A 5 11.76 21.78 -11.01
N VAL A 6 11.23 21.27 -12.11
CA VAL A 6 9.96 21.75 -12.69
C VAL A 6 8.75 21.13 -11.99
N ASP A 7 8.95 20.08 -11.18
CA ASP A 7 7.86 19.40 -10.47
C ASP A 7 7.03 20.36 -9.59
N PRO A 8 7.64 21.25 -8.75
CA PRO A 8 6.87 22.20 -7.95
C PRO A 8 6.11 23.24 -8.79
N ILE A 9 6.61 23.56 -9.99
CA ILE A 9 5.93 24.46 -10.93
C ILE A 9 4.69 23.75 -11.47
N ALA A 10 4.82 22.48 -11.88
CA ALA A 10 3.70 21.68 -12.33
C ALA A 10 2.64 21.49 -11.23
N ASP A 11 3.08 21.24 -10.00
CA ASP A 11 2.20 21.10 -8.83
C ASP A 11 1.34 22.34 -8.62
N ILE A 12 1.96 23.52 -8.49
CA ILE A 12 1.23 24.77 -8.22
C ILE A 12 0.32 25.15 -9.40
N TYR A 13 0.83 25.12 -10.64
CA TYR A 13 0.09 25.67 -11.78
C TYR A 13 -0.98 24.73 -12.35
N PHE A 14 -0.83 23.41 -12.18
CA PHE A 14 -1.75 22.45 -12.77
C PHE A 14 -2.46 21.58 -11.74
N PHE A 15 -1.72 20.92 -10.84
CA PHE A 15 -2.32 19.94 -9.93
C PHE A 15 -3.10 20.60 -8.79
N ASP A 16 -2.54 21.63 -8.15
CA ASP A 16 -3.20 22.35 -7.05
C ASP A 16 -4.42 23.12 -7.56
N ILE A 17 -4.25 23.94 -8.60
CA ILE A 17 -5.36 24.70 -9.20
C ILE A 17 -6.40 23.75 -9.78
N GLY A 18 -5.98 22.72 -10.52
CA GLY A 18 -6.88 21.70 -11.07
C GLY A 18 -7.65 20.97 -9.97
N GLY A 19 -6.98 20.65 -8.86
CA GLY A 19 -7.59 20.07 -7.67
C GLY A 19 -8.64 20.99 -7.05
N ILE A 20 -8.30 22.27 -6.82
CA ILE A 20 -9.24 23.27 -6.29
C ILE A 20 -10.49 23.36 -7.18
N ILE A 21 -10.31 23.47 -8.49
CA ILE A 21 -11.43 23.54 -9.45
C ILE A 21 -12.25 22.24 -9.41
N LEU A 22 -11.60 21.08 -9.44
CA LEU A 22 -12.26 19.78 -9.44
C LEU A 22 -13.11 19.56 -8.18
N PHE A 23 -12.58 19.93 -7.01
CA PHE A 23 -13.28 19.82 -5.73
C PHE A 23 -14.21 21.01 -5.43
N SER A 24 -14.29 22.00 -6.33
CA SER A 24 -15.32 23.04 -6.27
C SER A 24 -16.69 22.54 -6.78
N PHE A 25 -16.75 21.36 -7.40
CA PHE A 25 -17.99 20.75 -7.89
C PHE A 25 -18.63 19.81 -6.85
N ASP A 26 -19.88 20.07 -6.46
CA ASP A 26 -20.63 19.26 -5.48
C ASP A 26 -20.71 17.78 -5.84
N ASN A 27 -20.83 17.46 -7.13
CA ASN A 27 -20.92 16.07 -7.60
C ASN A 27 -19.62 15.30 -7.32
N VAL A 28 -18.46 15.96 -7.45
CA VAL A 28 -17.16 15.36 -7.14
C VAL A 28 -17.02 15.17 -5.64
N ASN A 29 -17.36 16.19 -4.85
CA ASN A 29 -17.34 16.10 -3.39
C ASN A 29 -18.21 14.95 -2.88
N ARG A 30 -19.43 14.84 -3.41
CA ARG A 30 -20.37 13.76 -3.07
C ARG A 30 -19.86 12.40 -3.49
N PHE A 31 -19.21 12.30 -4.65
CA PHE A 31 -18.61 11.05 -5.11
C PHE A 31 -17.54 10.56 -4.12
N PHE A 32 -16.60 11.43 -3.74
CA PHE A 32 -15.52 11.06 -2.82
C PHE A 32 -16.01 10.85 -1.38
N SER A 33 -17.09 11.51 -0.94
CA SER A 33 -17.63 11.34 0.41
C SER A 33 -18.55 10.13 0.56
N GLU A 34 -19.31 9.76 -0.48
CA GLU A 34 -20.35 8.71 -0.38
C GLU A 34 -20.02 7.42 -1.13
N LYS A 35 -19.24 7.50 -2.21
CA LYS A 35 -19.01 6.36 -3.13
C LYS A 35 -17.62 5.75 -3.00
N VAL A 36 -16.68 6.52 -2.49
CA VAL A 36 -15.29 6.12 -2.28
C VAL A 36 -15.07 5.80 -0.82
N VAL A 37 -14.43 4.66 -0.55
CA VAL A 37 -13.92 4.31 0.78
C VAL A 37 -12.40 4.32 0.71
N LEU A 38 -11.79 5.22 1.49
CA LEU A 38 -10.35 5.30 1.69
C LEU A 38 -9.99 4.73 3.07
N ALA A 39 -8.90 3.97 3.16
CA ALA A 39 -8.35 3.57 4.46
C ALA A 39 -6.83 3.45 4.41
N ASP A 40 -6.21 3.72 5.56
CA ASP A 40 -4.78 3.49 5.80
C ASP A 40 -4.52 1.99 6.00
N TRP A 41 -3.72 1.43 5.10
CA TRP A 41 -3.27 0.03 5.06
C TRP A 41 -1.74 -0.03 5.15
N SER A 42 -1.16 0.82 5.99
CA SER A 42 0.28 0.83 6.29
C SER A 42 0.75 -0.50 6.86
N LEU A 43 2.00 -0.84 6.55
CA LEU A 43 2.69 -2.01 7.09
C LEU A 43 2.98 -1.84 8.59
N MET A 44 3.44 -2.90 9.25
CA MET A 44 3.69 -2.91 10.69
C MET A 44 5.17 -2.61 11.00
N PRO A 45 5.55 -1.35 11.29
CA PRO A 45 6.93 -0.98 11.55
C PRO A 45 7.47 -1.72 12.76
N SER A 46 8.64 -2.35 12.58
CA SER A 46 9.24 -3.21 13.60
C SER A 46 10.74 -2.96 13.71
N LEU A 47 11.24 -2.85 14.93
CA LEU A 47 12.64 -2.60 15.21
C LEU A 47 13.44 -3.90 15.16
N ARG A 48 14.54 -3.90 14.40
CA ARG A 48 15.57 -4.93 14.50
C ARG A 48 16.71 -4.39 15.35
N LEU A 49 16.83 -4.94 16.56
CA LEU A 49 17.75 -4.41 17.58
C LEU A 49 19.24 -4.57 17.21
N ARG A 50 19.59 -5.64 16.49
CA ARG A 50 20.98 -5.97 16.15
C ARG A 50 21.64 -4.92 15.24
N ASP A 51 20.91 -4.45 14.24
CA ASP A 51 21.39 -3.47 13.25
C ASP A 51 20.78 -2.08 13.44
N LYS A 52 19.90 -1.92 14.45
CA LYS A 52 19.19 -0.67 14.76
C LYS A 52 18.40 -0.14 13.56
N THR A 53 17.85 -1.04 12.76
CA THR A 53 17.06 -0.69 11.57
C THR A 53 15.57 -0.83 11.82
N LEU A 54 14.78 -0.05 11.08
CA LEU A 54 13.33 -0.20 11.04
C LEU A 54 12.95 -1.07 9.84
N GLN A 55 12.23 -2.15 10.12
CA GLN A 55 11.82 -3.15 9.14
C GLN A 55 10.30 -3.18 9.01
N ASN A 56 9.82 -3.71 7.88
CA ASN A 56 8.40 -3.76 7.53
C ASN A 56 7.68 -2.41 7.72
N ASN A 57 8.40 -1.30 7.52
CA ASN A 57 7.85 0.04 7.54
C ASN A 57 7.42 0.42 6.12
N GLY A 58 6.21 0.93 5.99
CA GLY A 58 5.75 1.45 4.72
C GLY A 58 4.31 1.94 4.78
N GLN A 59 4.07 3.09 4.18
CA GLN A 59 2.76 3.71 4.14
C GLN A 59 2.03 3.33 2.86
N ASN A 60 0.84 2.78 3.00
CA ASN A 60 -0.01 2.46 1.86
C ASN A 60 -1.47 2.72 2.23
N PHE A 61 -2.28 2.94 1.21
CA PHE A 61 -3.68 3.25 1.33
C PHE A 61 -4.47 2.34 0.40
N SER A 62 -5.71 2.05 0.81
CA SER A 62 -6.70 1.46 -0.06
C SER A 62 -7.68 2.53 -0.53
N PHE A 63 -8.04 2.43 -1.79
CA PHE A 63 -9.15 3.12 -2.42
C PHE A 63 -10.11 2.05 -2.93
N LYS A 64 -11.35 2.10 -2.48
CA LYS A 64 -12.42 1.22 -2.96
C LYS A 64 -13.58 2.05 -3.46
N TRP A 65 -13.92 1.87 -4.74
CA TRP A 65 -15.10 2.48 -5.35
C TRP A 65 -16.13 1.41 -5.64
N LYS A 66 -17.29 1.49 -4.99
CA LYS A 66 -18.42 0.58 -5.20
C LYS A 66 -18.97 0.74 -6.61
N LEU A 67 -19.09 -0.36 -7.35
CA LEU A 67 -19.61 -0.33 -8.71
C LEU A 67 -21.13 -0.08 -8.68
N PRO A 68 -21.69 0.72 -9.60
CA PRO A 68 -23.10 1.12 -9.56
C PRO A 68 -24.08 -0.06 -9.72
N PHE A 69 -23.60 -1.20 -10.23
CA PHE A 69 -24.40 -2.41 -10.49
C PHE A 69 -24.17 -3.53 -9.46
N SER A 70 -23.34 -3.32 -8.43
CA SER A 70 -23.11 -4.35 -7.41
C SER A 70 -22.72 -3.74 -6.07
N GLU A 71 -23.43 -4.13 -5.01
CA GLU A 71 -23.04 -3.78 -3.63
C GLU A 71 -21.87 -4.61 -3.11
N LYS A 72 -21.56 -5.73 -3.78
CA LYS A 72 -20.50 -6.65 -3.37
C LYS A 72 -19.19 -6.38 -4.09
N LEU A 73 -19.23 -5.92 -5.34
CA LEU A 73 -18.03 -5.71 -6.15
C LEU A 73 -17.62 -4.23 -6.12
N SER A 74 -16.34 -3.98 -5.88
CA SER A 74 -15.75 -2.64 -5.92
C SER A 74 -14.50 -2.65 -6.77
N LEU A 75 -14.27 -1.56 -7.51
CA LEU A 75 -12.94 -1.27 -8.04
C LEU A 75 -12.01 -1.03 -6.84
N PHE A 76 -10.83 -1.65 -6.88
CA PHE A 76 -9.85 -1.57 -5.80
C PHE A 76 -8.54 -1.01 -6.34
N HIS A 77 -7.98 -0.07 -5.60
CA HIS A 77 -6.65 0.44 -5.84
C HIS A 77 -5.88 0.52 -4.51
N TYR A 78 -4.68 -0.04 -4.51
CA TYR A 78 -3.75 0.02 -3.40
C TYR A 78 -2.56 0.87 -3.83
N TYR A 79 -2.28 1.94 -3.10
CA TYR A 79 -1.31 2.95 -3.49
C TYR A 79 -0.49 3.46 -2.29
N GLY A 80 0.57 4.22 -2.54
CA GLY A 80 1.54 4.65 -1.53
C GLY A 80 2.94 4.29 -1.99
N LEU A 81 3.54 3.26 -1.38
CA LEU A 81 4.86 2.76 -1.81
C LEU A 81 4.85 1.90 -3.08
N GLN A 82 3.67 1.46 -3.51
CA GLN A 82 3.46 0.68 -4.72
C GLN A 82 2.02 0.88 -5.21
N GLY A 83 1.81 0.81 -6.53
CA GLY A 83 0.48 0.87 -7.14
C GLY A 83 0.00 -0.52 -7.55
N LEU A 84 -1.15 -0.96 -7.06
CA LEU A 84 -1.87 -2.15 -7.53
C LEU A 84 -3.32 -1.77 -7.82
N THR A 85 -3.83 -2.20 -8.96
CA THR A 85 -5.24 -2.00 -9.34
C THR A 85 -5.90 -3.36 -9.53
N GLY A 86 -7.16 -3.46 -9.12
CA GLY A 86 -7.94 -4.67 -9.31
C GLY A 86 -9.34 -4.54 -8.73
N ALA A 87 -9.79 -5.59 -8.05
CA ALA A 87 -11.17 -5.68 -7.56
C ALA A 87 -11.21 -6.11 -6.10
N SER A 88 -12.25 -5.64 -5.41
CA SER A 88 -12.60 -6.07 -4.05
C SER A 88 -13.99 -6.68 -4.06
N TYR A 89 -14.13 -7.84 -3.42
CA TYR A 89 -15.39 -8.55 -3.25
C TYR A 89 -15.78 -8.59 -1.78
N LYS A 90 -16.93 -7.99 -1.45
CA LYS A 90 -17.52 -7.96 -0.11
C LYS A 90 -18.41 -9.18 0.13
N PHE A 91 -18.24 -9.83 1.27
CA PHE A 91 -18.99 -11.01 1.71
C PHE A 91 -19.25 -10.96 3.21
N ASN A 92 -20.21 -11.75 3.69
CA ASN A 92 -20.60 -11.82 5.11
C ASN A 92 -20.96 -10.47 5.77
N GLY A 93 -21.35 -9.47 4.98
CA GLY A 93 -21.83 -8.17 5.47
C GLY A 93 -20.75 -7.17 5.88
N ASP A 94 -19.61 -7.63 6.40
CA ASP A 94 -18.53 -6.78 6.94
C ASP A 94 -17.14 -7.08 6.35
N ARG A 95 -16.95 -8.23 5.68
CA ARG A 95 -15.64 -8.69 5.20
C ARG A 95 -15.46 -8.45 3.72
N ALA A 96 -14.22 -8.26 3.30
CA ALA A 96 -13.88 -8.24 1.89
C ALA A 96 -12.55 -8.93 1.61
N VAL A 97 -12.43 -9.47 0.39
CA VAL A 97 -11.17 -9.91 -0.19
C VAL A 97 -10.89 -9.01 -1.38
N SER A 98 -9.70 -8.45 -1.45
CA SER A 98 -9.24 -7.63 -2.56
C SER A 98 -8.05 -8.26 -3.25
N LEU A 99 -8.05 -8.26 -4.58
CA LEU A 99 -6.94 -8.69 -5.41
C LEU A 99 -6.50 -7.51 -6.28
N GLY A 100 -5.20 -7.26 -6.33
CA GLY A 100 -4.61 -6.21 -7.15
C GLY A 100 -3.40 -6.70 -7.93
N LEU A 101 -3.24 -6.17 -9.14
CA LEU A 101 -2.08 -6.37 -10.00
C LEU A 101 -1.51 -5.01 -10.38
N GLY A 102 -0.20 -4.93 -10.55
CA GLY A 102 0.45 -3.69 -10.95
C GLY A 102 1.90 -3.88 -11.32
N ALA A 103 2.56 -2.76 -11.57
CA ALA A 103 3.99 -2.69 -11.82
C ALA A 103 4.66 -1.77 -10.80
N ARG A 104 5.90 -2.08 -10.44
CA ARG A 104 6.71 -1.33 -9.50
C ARG A 104 8.06 -1.00 -10.14
N SER A 105 8.60 0.19 -9.88
CA SER A 105 9.98 0.53 -10.25
C SER A 105 10.98 -0.32 -9.45
N ARG A 106 11.91 -0.97 -10.15
CA ARG A 106 13.05 -1.72 -9.59
C ARG A 106 14.20 -0.79 -9.22
N ALA A 107 14.49 0.16 -10.11
CA ALA A 107 15.47 1.21 -9.94
C ALA A 107 15.09 2.39 -10.84
N ASN A 108 15.39 3.61 -10.38
CA ASN A 108 15.39 4.78 -11.25
C ASN A 108 16.82 4.94 -11.74
N GLU A 109 17.12 4.48 -12.95
CA GLU A 109 18.44 4.69 -13.54
C GLU A 109 18.46 6.07 -14.19
N ILE A 110 19.43 6.90 -13.79
CA ILE A 110 19.69 8.17 -14.45
C ILE A 110 20.39 7.84 -15.76
N VAL A 111 19.65 7.90 -16.87
CA VAL A 111 20.18 7.57 -18.20
C VAL A 111 21.06 8.68 -18.75
N ASP A 112 20.87 9.92 -18.27
CA ASP A 112 21.67 11.08 -18.67
C ASP A 112 21.71 12.13 -17.53
N GLU A 113 22.89 12.35 -16.97
CA GLU A 113 23.14 13.29 -15.87
C GLU A 113 22.89 14.77 -16.27
N ASN A 114 22.91 15.10 -17.56
CA ASN A 114 22.70 16.47 -18.03
C ASN A 114 21.21 16.80 -18.25
N THR A 115 20.36 15.80 -18.54
CA THR A 115 18.93 15.99 -18.87
C THR A 115 17.96 15.44 -17.83
N ARG A 116 18.43 14.80 -16.74
CA ARG A 116 17.59 14.14 -15.72
C ARG A 116 16.64 13.09 -16.28
N ARG A 117 16.96 12.49 -17.43
CA ARG A 117 16.14 11.43 -18.01
C ARG A 117 16.26 10.17 -17.16
N GLN A 118 15.19 9.84 -16.42
CA GLN A 118 15.10 8.62 -15.62
C GLN A 118 14.43 7.52 -16.43
N THR A 119 15.05 6.34 -16.51
CA THR A 119 14.39 5.13 -16.99
C THR A 119 13.91 4.32 -15.80
N VAL A 120 12.69 3.82 -15.90
CA VAL A 120 12.03 3.04 -14.86
C VAL A 120 12.01 1.58 -15.30
N ASP A 121 12.80 0.75 -14.65
CA ASP A 121 12.70 -0.70 -14.81
C ASP A 121 11.47 -1.20 -14.06
N LEU A 122 10.42 -1.53 -14.78
CA LEU A 122 9.18 -2.02 -14.20
C LEU A 122 9.24 -3.52 -13.94
N VAL A 123 8.92 -3.93 -12.71
CA VAL A 123 8.67 -5.33 -12.34
C VAL A 123 7.22 -5.53 -11.98
N TRP A 124 6.71 -6.73 -12.23
CA TRP A 124 5.37 -7.10 -11.82
C TRP A 124 5.23 -7.09 -10.29
N ASN A 125 4.01 -6.82 -9.84
CA ASN A 125 3.62 -6.85 -8.44
C ASN A 125 2.16 -7.29 -8.34
N CYS A 126 1.84 -8.13 -7.35
CA CYS A 126 0.48 -8.52 -7.05
C CYS A 126 0.21 -8.51 -5.55
N GLY A 127 -1.05 -8.38 -5.19
CA GLY A 127 -1.46 -8.33 -3.79
C GLY A 127 -2.81 -8.99 -3.57
N LEU A 128 -2.91 -9.79 -2.52
CA LEU A 128 -4.14 -10.33 -1.98
C LEU A 128 -4.34 -9.75 -0.57
N PHE A 129 -5.53 -9.23 -0.32
CA PHE A 129 -5.87 -8.53 0.90
C PHE A 129 -7.16 -9.07 1.47
N TYR A 130 -7.25 -9.11 2.80
CA TYR A 130 -8.45 -9.45 3.53
C TYR A 130 -8.68 -8.41 4.61
N ASP A 131 -9.87 -7.81 4.60
CA ASP A 131 -10.25 -6.73 5.50
C ASP A 131 -11.65 -6.93 6.09
N ARG A 132 -11.90 -6.25 7.21
CA ARG A 132 -13.20 -6.12 7.86
C ARG A 132 -13.53 -4.64 8.01
N ASP A 133 -14.60 -4.19 7.37
CA ASP A 133 -15.03 -2.79 7.28
C ASP A 133 -13.88 -1.85 6.87
N ASN A 134 -13.12 -2.28 5.85
CA ASN A 134 -11.94 -1.58 5.32
C ASN A 134 -10.76 -1.46 6.31
N SER A 135 -10.82 -2.11 7.47
CA SER A 135 -9.66 -2.33 8.34
C SER A 135 -8.93 -3.59 7.89
N LEU A 136 -7.68 -3.42 7.43
CA LEU A 136 -6.87 -4.52 6.92
C LEU A 136 -6.53 -5.52 8.02
N LEU A 137 -6.81 -6.80 7.78
CA LEU A 137 -6.55 -7.88 8.73
C LEU A 137 -5.45 -8.83 8.25
N CYS A 138 -5.31 -8.99 6.94
CA CYS A 138 -4.26 -9.81 6.35
C CYS A 138 -3.88 -9.28 4.96
N SER A 139 -2.60 -9.29 4.63
CA SER A 139 -2.12 -9.00 3.28
C SER A 139 -0.99 -9.93 2.85
N LEU A 140 -1.02 -10.32 1.58
CA LEU A 140 0.05 -11.02 0.90
C LEU A 140 0.43 -10.21 -0.34
N LEU A 141 1.66 -9.74 -0.40
CA LEU A 141 2.22 -9.05 -1.55
C LEU A 141 3.31 -9.92 -2.15
N LEU A 142 3.27 -10.09 -3.47
CA LEU A 142 4.30 -10.77 -4.24
C LEU A 142 4.85 -9.82 -5.29
N SER A 143 6.16 -9.73 -5.39
CA SER A 143 6.81 -8.83 -6.34
C SER A 143 7.97 -9.52 -7.06
N GLY A 144 8.17 -9.15 -8.32
CA GLY A 144 9.37 -9.50 -9.08
C GLY A 144 10.63 -8.71 -8.66
N GLN A 145 10.60 -7.97 -7.55
CA GLN A 145 11.75 -7.21 -7.03
C GLN A 145 12.73 -8.12 -6.28
N HIS A 146 14.04 -7.89 -6.45
CA HIS A 146 15.09 -8.74 -5.84
C HIS A 146 15.07 -8.78 -4.31
N ASP A 147 14.82 -7.63 -3.67
CA ASP A 147 15.00 -7.50 -2.22
C ASP A 147 13.80 -7.96 -1.38
N LYS A 148 12.58 -7.95 -1.95
CA LYS A 148 11.33 -8.27 -1.25
C LYS A 148 10.39 -8.99 -2.19
N ALA A 149 10.57 -10.29 -2.30
CA ALA A 149 9.80 -11.16 -3.17
C ALA A 149 8.40 -11.41 -2.62
N VAL A 150 8.32 -11.65 -1.30
CA VAL A 150 7.09 -11.97 -0.59
C VAL A 150 7.01 -11.13 0.67
N ILE A 151 5.88 -10.47 0.88
CA ILE A 151 5.56 -9.80 2.14
C ILE A 151 4.20 -10.31 2.57
N PHE A 152 4.16 -10.95 3.74
CA PHE A 152 2.94 -11.46 4.33
C PHE A 152 2.73 -10.80 5.70
N ASN A 153 1.54 -10.24 5.93
CA ASN A 153 1.17 -9.57 7.16
C ASN A 153 -0.15 -10.12 7.67
N ILE A 154 -0.21 -10.37 8.97
CA ILE A 154 -1.41 -10.61 9.75
C ILE A 154 -1.47 -9.50 10.78
N TYR A 155 -2.50 -8.66 10.70
CA TYR A 155 -2.64 -7.50 11.57
C TYR A 155 -3.32 -7.85 12.89
N PRO A 156 -3.03 -7.09 13.97
CA PRO A 156 -3.83 -7.16 15.19
C PRO A 156 -5.31 -6.96 14.88
N GLY A 157 -6.15 -7.89 15.34
CA GLY A 157 -7.60 -7.88 15.15
C GLY A 157 -8.11 -9.10 14.41
N LEU A 158 -7.23 -9.83 13.70
CA LEU A 158 -7.57 -11.08 13.02
C LEU A 158 -7.69 -12.25 14.01
N ALA A 159 -6.66 -12.48 14.82
CA ALA A 159 -6.64 -13.52 15.84
C ALA A 159 -6.67 -12.87 17.23
N ARG A 160 -7.67 -13.23 18.05
CA ARG A 160 -7.77 -12.80 19.44
C ARG A 160 -7.56 -13.99 20.37
N LEU A 161 -6.51 -13.91 21.17
CA LEU A 161 -6.21 -14.83 22.28
C LEU A 161 -6.56 -14.08 23.57
N TRP A 162 -7.76 -14.30 24.11
CA TRP A 162 -8.26 -13.57 25.27
C TRP A 162 -8.29 -12.04 25.02
N ARG A 163 -7.53 -11.27 25.82
CA ARG A 163 -7.35 -9.81 25.70
C ARG A 163 -6.19 -9.41 24.79
N PHE A 164 -5.51 -10.39 24.19
CA PHE A 164 -4.32 -10.20 23.38
C PHE A 164 -4.63 -10.45 21.90
N SER A 165 -4.07 -9.62 21.04
CA SER A 165 -4.26 -9.73 19.60
C SER A 165 -2.94 -9.40 18.91
N PRO A 166 -2.07 -10.40 18.66
CA PRO A 166 -0.79 -10.17 18.01
C PRO A 166 -0.97 -9.88 16.53
N GLY A 167 -0.07 -9.06 15.99
CA GLY A 167 0.23 -8.99 14.58
C GLY A 167 1.51 -9.75 14.29
N LEU A 168 1.55 -10.44 13.16
CA LEU A 168 2.70 -11.20 12.68
C LEU A 168 3.01 -10.81 11.26
N TRP A 169 4.29 -10.76 10.90
CA TRP A 169 4.67 -10.54 9.52
C TRP A 169 5.90 -11.35 9.14
N LEU A 170 5.97 -11.65 7.85
CA LEU A 170 7.04 -12.36 7.20
C LEU A 170 7.43 -11.59 5.94
N VAL A 171 8.74 -11.41 5.74
CA VAL A 171 9.31 -10.92 4.48
C VAL A 171 10.31 -11.94 3.97
N MET A 172 10.21 -12.31 2.71
CA MET A 172 11.19 -13.19 2.05
C MET A 172 11.75 -12.48 0.82
N ASN A 173 13.07 -12.51 0.66
CA ASN A 173 13.73 -12.01 -0.54
C ASN A 173 13.91 -13.12 -1.59
N ASN A 174 14.31 -12.76 -2.82
CA ASN A 174 14.53 -13.74 -3.89
C ASN A 174 15.68 -14.73 -3.60
N ASN A 175 16.55 -14.41 -2.63
CA ASN A 175 17.68 -15.25 -2.24
C ASN A 175 17.33 -16.21 -1.09
N GLY A 176 16.04 -16.34 -0.73
CA GLY A 176 15.56 -17.25 0.32
C GLY A 176 15.84 -16.78 1.76
N LYS A 177 16.35 -15.55 1.96
CA LYS A 177 16.44 -14.98 3.31
C LYS A 177 15.06 -14.57 3.77
N VAL A 178 14.65 -15.13 4.90
CA VAL A 178 13.37 -14.87 5.54
C VAL A 178 13.59 -13.99 6.75
N MET A 179 12.76 -12.98 6.88
CA MET A 179 12.63 -12.13 8.05
C MET A 179 11.26 -12.31 8.67
N LEU A 180 11.22 -12.32 10.00
CA LEU A 180 10.01 -12.52 10.77
C LEU A 180 9.94 -11.46 11.86
N GLY A 181 8.74 -10.93 12.08
CA GLY A 181 8.49 -10.08 13.23
C GLY A 181 7.08 -10.22 13.78
N ALA A 182 6.93 -9.72 14.99
CA ALA A 182 5.64 -9.61 15.66
C ALA A 182 5.47 -8.21 16.23
N ILE A 183 4.22 -7.79 16.29
CA ILE A 183 3.80 -6.54 16.91
C ILE A 183 2.54 -6.80 17.73
N THR A 184 2.22 -5.90 18.64
CA THR A 184 0.98 -5.94 19.40
C THR A 184 0.32 -4.57 19.30
N THR A 185 -0.95 -4.47 19.69
CA THR A 185 -1.64 -3.17 19.76
C THR A 185 -1.01 -2.19 20.76
N TRP A 186 -0.14 -2.67 21.65
CA TRP A 186 0.38 -1.89 22.79
C TRP A 186 1.90 -1.66 22.73
N THR A 187 2.61 -2.35 21.84
CA THR A 187 4.08 -2.35 21.82
C THR A 187 4.61 -2.11 20.41
N PRO A 188 5.78 -1.45 20.27
CA PRO A 188 6.50 -1.44 18.99
C PRO A 188 6.75 -2.87 18.51
N GLY A 189 6.79 -3.06 17.18
CA GLY A 189 7.09 -4.36 16.59
C GLY A 189 8.55 -4.74 16.79
N LEU A 190 8.83 -6.05 16.87
CA LEU A 190 10.17 -6.61 16.99
C LEU A 190 10.44 -7.61 15.87
N VAL A 191 11.67 -7.60 15.37
CA VAL A 191 12.17 -8.56 14.37
C VAL A 191 12.93 -9.68 15.08
N PHE A 192 12.53 -10.93 14.82
CA PHE A 192 13.17 -12.13 15.37
C PHE A 192 14.26 -12.69 14.46
N LYS A 193 14.08 -12.57 13.15
CA LYS A 193 14.98 -13.10 12.13
C LYS A 193 15.10 -12.12 10.99
#